data_AF-A0A1V4UXL8-F1
#
_entry.id   AF-A0A1V4UXL8-F1
#
_cell.length_a   1.000
_cell.length_b   1.000
_cell.length_c   1.000
_cell.angle_alpha   90.00
_cell.angle_beta   90.00
_cell.angle_gamma   90.00
#
_symmetry.space_group_name_H-M   'P 1'
#
loop_
_entity.id
_entity.type
_entity.pdbx_description
1 polymer ?
#
loop_
_entity_poly.entity_id
_entity_poly.type
_entity_poly.pdbx_seq_one_letter_code
_entity_poly.pdbx_strand_id
1 'polypeptide(L)'
;MGIVSDQPTSRLGKSTGRAHNTVAAGGMGAEMAGTRMPDLSIMDAIWINAAPGNGPSTSCEEAKLAKVVAASTDPVALDAWAAGEILMPAASAAGYSDLSSIDPNTRKYKSFSSWLNLSCQELRLAGMSCTADPKYASVFLARL
;
A
#
# COMPACT_ATOMS: atom_id res chain seq x y z
N MET A 1 -6.34 2.87 -17.46
CA MET A 1 -5.05 3.31 -16.87
C MET A 1 -5.05 4.83 -16.86
N GLY A 2 -5.08 5.46 -15.69
CA GLY A 2 -4.85 6.90 -15.54
C GLY A 2 -3.34 7.17 -15.44
N ILE A 3 -2.89 8.33 -15.90
CA ILE A 3 -1.52 8.80 -15.71
C ILE A 3 -1.51 9.63 -14.42
N VAL A 4 -0.58 9.34 -13.50
CA VAL A 4 -0.40 10.12 -12.27
C VAL A 4 0.20 11.49 -12.60
N SER A 5 -0.27 12.56 -11.96
CA SER A 5 0.24 13.91 -12.18
C SER A 5 1.54 14.12 -11.43
N ASP A 6 2.50 14.87 -11.99
CA ASP A 6 3.71 15.22 -11.26
C ASP A 6 3.53 16.46 -10.35
N GLN A 7 2.38 17.15 -10.46
CA GLN A 7 2.11 18.36 -9.70
C GLN A 7 2.00 18.11 -8.18
N PRO A 8 1.16 17.16 -7.69
CA PRO A 8 1.00 16.94 -6.25
C PRO A 8 2.30 16.49 -5.57
N THR A 9 3.15 15.79 -6.31
CA THR A 9 4.42 15.22 -5.84
C THR A 9 5.65 16.10 -6.11
N SER A 10 5.47 17.25 -6.74
CA SER A 10 6.57 18.16 -7.16
C SER A 10 7.51 18.57 -6.01
N ARG A 11 6.99 18.67 -4.78
CA ARG A 11 7.76 19.02 -3.57
C ARG A 11 8.56 17.87 -2.95
N LEU A 12 8.32 16.63 -3.39
CA LEU A 12 8.90 15.42 -2.78
C LEU A 12 10.11 14.86 -3.56
N GLY A 13 10.36 15.34 -4.79
CA GLY A 13 11.44 14.85 -5.65
C GLY A 13 12.72 15.71 -5.61
N LYS A 14 13.91 15.07 -5.67
CA LYS A 14 15.21 15.74 -5.85
C LYS A 14 15.66 15.87 -7.32
N SER A 15 14.97 15.23 -8.26
CA SER A 15 15.24 15.35 -9.70
C SER A 15 13.95 15.11 -10.48
N THR A 16 13.54 16.13 -11.24
CA THR A 16 12.53 16.13 -12.32
C THR A 16 11.24 15.37 -12.05
N GLY A 17 10.19 16.12 -11.67
CA GLY A 17 8.82 15.65 -11.36
C GLY A 17 8.42 14.38 -12.10
N ARG A 18 8.59 13.24 -11.44
CA ARG A 18 8.10 11.92 -11.85
C ARG A 18 7.49 11.30 -10.60
N ALA A 19 6.17 11.27 -10.52
CA ALA A 19 5.42 10.80 -9.35
C ALA A 19 5.92 9.42 -8.86
N HIS A 20 6.29 8.53 -9.79
CA HIS A 20 6.83 7.21 -9.47
C HIS A 20 8.09 7.26 -8.57
N ASN A 21 8.97 8.25 -8.77
CA ASN A 21 10.20 8.39 -7.98
C ASN A 21 9.94 8.89 -6.55
N THR A 22 8.72 9.35 -6.28
CA THR A 22 8.33 9.94 -4.99
C THR A 22 7.57 8.97 -4.10
N VAL A 23 7.29 7.74 -4.56
CA VAL A 23 6.61 6.71 -3.74
C VAL A 23 7.34 6.51 -2.42
N ALA A 24 8.67 6.40 -2.47
CA ALA A 24 9.51 6.24 -1.28
C ALA A 24 9.61 7.50 -0.39
N ALA A 25 9.03 8.61 -0.82
CA ALA A 25 8.96 9.90 -0.12
C ALA A 25 7.52 10.27 0.31
N GLY A 26 6.55 9.34 0.21
CA GLY A 26 5.14 9.59 0.56
C GLY A 26 4.27 10.03 -0.61
N GLY A 27 4.76 9.91 -1.84
CA GLY A 27 4.09 10.43 -3.03
C GLY A 27 2.66 9.95 -3.22
N MET A 28 2.34 8.70 -2.84
CA MET A 28 0.96 8.20 -2.90
C MET A 28 -0.01 9.01 -2.03
N GLY A 29 0.43 9.40 -0.82
CA GLY A 29 -0.35 10.28 0.05
C GLY A 29 -0.50 11.68 -0.52
N ALA A 30 0.56 12.22 -1.14
CA ALA A 30 0.53 13.53 -1.77
C ALA A 30 -0.42 13.57 -2.99
N GLU A 31 -0.43 12.52 -3.82
CA GLU A 31 -1.36 12.40 -4.95
C GLU A 31 -2.81 12.37 -4.49
N MET A 32 -3.13 11.56 -3.48
CA MET A 32 -4.48 11.51 -2.92
C MET A 32 -4.88 12.86 -2.31
N ALA A 33 -3.97 13.52 -1.60
CA ALA A 33 -4.24 14.82 -0.99
C ALA A 33 -4.41 15.95 -2.03
N GLY A 34 -3.61 15.94 -3.10
CA GLY A 34 -3.59 16.99 -4.12
C GLY A 34 -4.63 16.83 -5.23
N THR A 35 -5.28 15.67 -5.33
CA THR A 35 -6.33 15.42 -6.32
C THR A 35 -7.69 15.26 -5.66
N ARG A 36 -7.89 14.16 -4.93
CA ARG A 36 -9.04 13.89 -4.05
C ARG A 36 -8.79 12.58 -3.30
N MET A 37 -8.97 12.61 -1.98
CA MET A 37 -8.98 11.41 -1.17
C MET A 37 -10.22 10.57 -1.47
N PRO A 38 -10.09 9.25 -1.68
CA PRO A 38 -11.27 8.39 -1.81
C PRO A 38 -12.11 8.41 -0.53
N ASP A 39 -13.42 8.55 -0.69
CA ASP A 39 -14.38 8.40 0.40
C ASP A 39 -14.46 6.93 0.87
N LEU A 40 -14.27 5.99 -0.06
CA LEU A 40 -14.19 4.56 0.17
C LEU A 40 -13.19 3.93 -0.80
N SER A 41 -12.24 3.16 -0.26
CA SER A 41 -11.29 2.35 -1.03
C SER A 41 -11.72 0.89 -0.97
N ILE A 42 -11.70 0.22 -2.12
CA ILE A 42 -12.03 -1.19 -2.26
C ILE A 42 -10.80 -1.90 -2.82
N MET A 43 -10.38 -2.97 -2.15
CA MET A 43 -9.30 -3.84 -2.56
C MET A 43 -9.87 -5.18 -3.00
N ASP A 44 -9.59 -5.54 -4.25
CA ASP A 44 -9.76 -6.90 -4.76
C ASP A 44 -8.45 -7.66 -4.53
N ALA A 45 -8.50 -8.63 -3.62
CA ALA A 45 -7.45 -9.58 -3.32
C ALA A 45 -7.94 -11.02 -3.60
N ILE A 46 -8.67 -11.22 -4.71
CA ILE A 46 -9.04 -12.57 -5.16
C ILE A 46 -7.78 -13.33 -5.57
N TRP A 47 -6.94 -12.72 -6.39
CA TRP A 47 -5.62 -13.22 -6.78
C TRP A 47 -4.54 -12.28 -6.31
N ILE A 48 -3.52 -12.81 -5.64
CA ILE A 48 -2.42 -12.02 -5.07
C ILE A 48 -1.07 -12.55 -5.54
N ASN A 49 -0.11 -11.65 -5.66
CA ASN A 49 1.31 -12.02 -5.77
C ASN A 49 1.90 -12.15 -4.37
N ALA A 50 2.04 -13.39 -3.88
CA ALA A 50 2.59 -13.67 -2.55
C ALA A 50 4.13 -13.84 -2.53
N ALA A 51 4.85 -13.39 -3.56
CA ALA A 51 6.31 -13.48 -3.65
C ALA A 51 6.99 -12.16 -3.20
N PRO A 52 7.56 -12.08 -1.99
CA PRO A 52 8.13 -10.85 -1.46
C PRO A 52 9.29 -10.33 -2.34
N GLY A 53 9.26 -9.05 -2.69
CA GLY A 53 10.33 -8.38 -3.46
C GLY A 53 10.32 -8.62 -4.97
N ASN A 54 9.53 -9.56 -5.49
CA ASN A 54 9.50 -9.87 -6.93
C ASN A 54 8.54 -8.99 -7.73
N GLY A 55 7.65 -8.24 -7.05
CA GLY A 55 6.90 -7.11 -7.61
C GLY A 55 6.30 -7.36 -9.01
N PRO A 56 6.38 -6.36 -9.93
CA PRO A 56 5.82 -6.45 -11.29
C PRO A 56 6.43 -7.52 -12.20
N SER A 57 7.61 -8.06 -11.85
CA SER A 57 8.27 -9.11 -12.64
C SER A 57 7.79 -10.53 -12.32
N THR A 58 6.92 -10.69 -11.33
CA THR A 58 6.35 -12.00 -10.97
C THR A 58 5.35 -12.44 -12.03
N SER A 59 5.39 -13.71 -12.42
CA SER A 59 4.48 -14.23 -13.45
C SER A 59 3.07 -14.44 -12.92
N CYS A 60 2.05 -14.34 -13.78
CA CYS A 60 0.67 -14.56 -13.36
C CYS A 60 0.42 -16.01 -12.90
N GLU A 61 1.21 -16.98 -13.36
CA GLU A 61 1.15 -18.39 -12.96
C GLU A 61 1.59 -18.60 -11.50
N GLU A 62 2.32 -17.64 -10.92
CA GLU A 62 2.75 -17.68 -9.51
C GLU A 62 1.69 -17.09 -8.57
N ALA A 63 0.62 -16.51 -9.12
CA ALA A 63 -0.46 -15.90 -8.35
C ALA A 63 -1.13 -16.93 -7.42
N LYS A 64 -1.49 -16.46 -6.22
CA LYS A 64 -2.18 -17.26 -5.20
C LYS A 64 -3.62 -16.80 -5.08
N LEU A 65 -4.53 -17.76 -4.97
CA LEU A 65 -5.95 -17.50 -4.78
C LEU A 65 -6.22 -17.24 -3.30
N ALA A 66 -6.65 -16.02 -2.97
CA ALA A 66 -7.01 -15.59 -1.60
C ALA A 66 -8.52 -15.34 -1.42
N LYS A 67 -9.25 -15.01 -2.49
CA LYS A 67 -10.72 -14.81 -2.49
C LYS A 67 -11.22 -13.78 -1.48
N VAL A 68 -10.47 -12.69 -1.32
CA VAL A 68 -10.83 -11.61 -0.40
C VAL A 68 -11.19 -10.35 -1.18
N VAL A 69 -12.30 -9.73 -0.81
CA VAL A 69 -12.58 -8.33 -1.14
C VAL A 69 -12.68 -7.56 0.17
N ALA A 70 -11.93 -6.47 0.28
CA ALA A 70 -11.86 -5.65 1.48
C ALA A 70 -12.14 -4.19 1.16
N ALA A 71 -12.68 -3.43 2.11
CA ALA A 71 -12.94 -2.01 1.93
C ALA A 71 -12.68 -1.21 3.21
N SER A 72 -12.27 0.04 3.04
CA SER A 72 -11.98 0.98 4.14
C SER A 72 -12.14 2.42 3.67
N THR A 73 -12.50 3.32 4.57
CA THR A 73 -12.46 4.78 4.34
C THR A 73 -11.04 5.34 4.50
N ASP A 74 -10.10 4.53 4.99
CA ASP A 74 -8.67 4.83 5.09
C ASP A 74 -7.88 3.85 4.20
N PRO A 75 -7.40 4.28 3.01
CA PRO A 75 -6.64 3.43 2.09
C PRO A 75 -5.29 3.00 2.65
N VAL A 76 -4.62 3.83 3.45
CA VAL A 76 -3.31 3.46 4.02
C VAL A 76 -3.51 2.35 5.05
N ALA A 77 -4.58 2.45 5.85
CA ALA A 77 -4.94 1.41 6.79
C ALA A 77 -5.36 0.10 6.08
N LEU A 78 -6.06 0.21 4.94
CA LEU A 78 -6.44 -0.95 4.12
C LEU A 78 -5.21 -1.69 3.59
N ASP A 79 -4.22 -0.96 3.06
CA ASP A 79 -2.96 -1.53 2.57
C ASP A 79 -2.16 -2.19 3.72
N ALA A 80 -2.08 -1.53 4.87
CA ALA A 80 -1.40 -2.06 6.05
C ALA A 80 -2.08 -3.35 6.55
N TRP A 81 -3.42 -3.35 6.64
CA TRP A 81 -4.21 -4.52 7.02
C TRP A 81 -4.04 -5.67 6.01
N ALA A 82 -4.15 -5.39 4.71
CA ALA A 82 -4.06 -6.42 3.67
C ALA A 82 -2.68 -7.08 3.64
N ALA A 83 -1.61 -6.32 3.88
CA ALA A 83 -0.28 -6.87 3.97
C ALA A 83 -0.15 -7.87 5.13
N GLY A 84 -0.66 -7.52 6.32
CA GLY A 84 -0.59 -8.36 7.51
C GLY A 84 -1.54 -9.57 7.49
N GLU A 85 -2.77 -9.40 6.99
CA GLU A 85 -3.84 -10.39 7.12
C GLU A 85 -4.02 -11.26 5.87
N ILE A 86 -3.53 -10.82 4.71
CA ILE A 86 -3.66 -11.55 3.44
C ILE A 86 -2.28 -11.93 2.89
N LEU A 87 -1.43 -10.94 2.65
CA LEU A 87 -0.20 -11.13 1.86
C LEU A 87 0.85 -11.93 2.63
N MET A 88 1.14 -11.56 3.88
CA MET A 88 2.13 -12.24 4.72
C MET A 88 1.74 -13.70 5.03
N PRO A 89 0.48 -14.04 5.41
CA PRO A 89 0.06 -15.42 5.58
C PRO A 89 0.20 -16.24 4.29
N ALA A 90 -0.17 -15.68 3.14
CA ALA A 90 -0.03 -16.36 1.85
C ALA A 90 1.44 -16.59 1.46
N ALA A 91 2.31 -15.61 1.71
CA ALA A 91 3.75 -15.74 1.46
C ALA A 91 4.37 -16.81 2.37
N SER A 92 4.01 -16.81 3.66
CA SER A 92 4.45 -17.83 4.60
C SER A 92 3.98 -19.24 4.18
N ALA A 93 2.72 -19.38 3.78
CA ALA A 93 2.18 -20.64 3.27
C ALA A 93 2.85 -21.10 1.95
N ALA A 94 3.38 -20.17 1.15
CA ALA A 94 4.16 -20.46 -0.04
C ALA A 94 5.64 -20.80 0.26
N GLY A 95 6.06 -20.79 1.52
CA GLY A 95 7.39 -21.18 1.97
C GLY A 95 8.41 -20.04 2.09
N TYR A 96 7.98 -18.78 1.97
CA TYR A 96 8.88 -17.64 2.18
C TYR A 96 9.09 -17.40 3.69
N SER A 97 10.37 -17.30 4.09
CA SER A 97 10.76 -17.07 5.49
C SER A 97 11.08 -15.60 5.80
N ASP A 98 11.60 -14.84 4.83
CA ASP A 98 11.79 -13.39 4.97
C ASP A 98 10.60 -12.62 4.39
N LEU A 99 9.76 -12.11 5.30
CA LEU A 99 8.60 -11.30 4.96
C LEU A 99 8.84 -9.80 5.18
N SER A 100 10.06 -9.40 5.54
CA SER A 100 10.33 -8.04 6.02
C SER A 100 10.15 -6.95 4.96
N SER A 101 10.13 -7.30 3.67
CA SER A 101 9.86 -6.37 2.57
C SER A 101 8.39 -6.01 2.43
N ILE A 102 7.49 -6.88 2.89
CA ILE A 102 6.02 -6.70 2.83
C ILE A 102 5.39 -6.48 4.22
N ASP A 103 6.16 -6.62 5.30
CA ASP A 103 5.69 -6.42 6.67
C ASP A 103 5.33 -4.94 6.93
N PRO A 104 4.05 -4.61 7.21
CA PRO A 104 3.61 -3.25 7.47
C PRO A 104 4.09 -2.71 8.82
N ASN A 105 4.59 -3.57 9.72
CA ASN A 105 5.07 -3.22 11.05
C ASN A 105 6.60 -3.20 11.15
N THR A 106 7.32 -3.48 10.06
CA THR A 106 8.78 -3.50 10.09
C THR A 106 9.35 -2.12 10.42
N ARG A 107 10.48 -2.09 11.12
CA ARG A 107 11.25 -0.87 11.42
C ARG A 107 12.36 -0.59 10.40
N LYS A 108 12.47 -1.41 9.35
CA LYS A 108 13.49 -1.24 8.31
C LYS A 108 13.24 0.07 7.55
N TYR A 109 14.29 0.87 7.39
CA TYR A 109 14.25 2.05 6.53
C TYR A 109 14.08 1.64 5.06
N LYS A 110 13.37 2.45 4.26
CA LYS A 110 13.01 2.15 2.85
C LYS A 110 12.27 0.81 2.68
N SER A 111 11.37 0.53 3.60
CA SER A 111 10.45 -0.62 3.55
C SER A 111 9.02 -0.19 3.21
N PHE A 112 8.15 -1.17 2.98
CA PHE A 112 6.71 -0.96 2.82
C PHE A 112 6.11 -0.14 3.98
N SER A 113 6.40 -0.53 5.23
CA SER A 113 6.03 0.25 6.43
C SER A 113 6.47 1.72 6.36
N SER A 114 7.70 1.99 5.93
CA SER A 114 8.20 3.36 5.78
C SER A 114 7.38 4.17 4.77
N TRP A 115 6.96 3.55 3.66
CA TRP A 115 6.20 4.22 2.61
C TRP A 115 4.74 4.48 3.04
N LEU A 116 4.13 3.54 3.76
CA LEU A 116 2.81 3.73 4.37
C LEU A 116 2.83 4.93 5.34
N ASN A 117 3.83 4.97 6.22
CA ASN A 117 3.97 6.05 7.20
C ASN A 117 4.18 7.43 6.53
N LEU A 118 5.03 7.50 5.49
CA LEU A 118 5.25 8.75 4.75
C LEU A 118 4.00 9.18 3.98
N SER A 119 3.26 8.25 3.37
CA SER A 119 1.99 8.57 2.71
C SER A 119 0.96 9.08 3.72
N CYS A 120 0.89 8.46 4.89
CA CYS A 120 0.00 8.88 5.96
C CYS A 120 0.37 10.26 6.52
N GLN A 121 1.66 10.59 6.58
CA GLN A 121 2.14 11.92 6.95
C GLN A 121 1.64 12.97 5.96
N GLU A 122 1.74 12.72 4.66
CA GLU A 122 1.29 13.63 3.61
C GLU A 122 -0.23 13.89 3.70
N LEU A 123 -1.03 12.85 3.95
CA LEU A 123 -2.46 12.98 4.18
C LEU A 123 -2.78 13.83 5.43
N ARG A 124 -2.10 13.57 6.54
CA ARG A 124 -2.28 14.32 7.79
C ARG A 124 -1.88 15.79 7.64
N LEU A 125 -0.83 16.09 6.87
CA LEU A 125 -0.42 17.47 6.57
C LEU A 125 -1.49 18.24 5.79
N ALA A 126 -2.28 17.55 4.98
CA ALA A 126 -3.41 18.11 4.25
C ALA A 126 -4.74 18.03 5.03
N GLY A 127 -4.70 17.71 6.33
CA GLY A 127 -5.88 17.72 7.21
C GLY A 127 -6.76 16.47 7.14
N MET A 128 -6.29 15.40 6.50
CA MET A 128 -7.02 14.13 6.41
C MET A 128 -6.65 13.17 7.54
N SER A 129 -7.63 12.39 8.01
CA SER A 129 -7.38 11.29 8.95
C SER A 129 -6.70 10.14 8.21
N CYS A 130 -5.69 9.55 8.85
CA CYS A 130 -5.01 8.38 8.33
C CYS A 130 -4.31 7.61 9.46
N THR A 131 -4.25 6.28 9.37
CA THR A 131 -3.38 5.40 10.15
C THR A 131 -2.63 4.40 9.27
N ALA A 132 -1.34 4.20 9.55
CA ALA A 132 -0.53 3.12 8.98
C ALA A 132 -0.39 1.92 9.93
N ASP A 133 -1.06 1.97 11.09
CA ASP A 133 -1.09 0.87 12.06
C ASP A 133 -2.33 0.01 11.79
N PRO A 134 -2.16 -1.27 11.38
CA PRO A 134 -3.26 -2.19 11.10
C PRO A 134 -4.23 -2.37 12.28
N LYS A 135 -3.80 -2.16 13.53
CA LYS A 135 -4.65 -2.33 14.72
C LYS A 135 -5.77 -1.31 14.80
N TYR A 136 -5.58 -0.16 14.16
CA TYR A 136 -6.59 0.91 14.11
C TYR A 136 -7.30 0.96 12.75
N ALA A 137 -7.05 -0.02 11.87
CA ALA A 137 -7.70 -0.11 10.57
C ALA A 137 -9.16 -0.55 10.74
N SER A 138 -10.08 0.22 10.17
CA SER A 138 -11.49 -0.17 10.04
C SER A 138 -11.72 -0.79 8.67
N VAL A 139 -11.76 -2.12 8.61
CA VAL A 139 -11.86 -2.87 7.35
C VAL A 139 -13.15 -3.70 7.30
N PHE A 140 -13.91 -3.51 6.23
CA PHE A 140 -15.06 -4.34 5.87
C PHE A 140 -14.58 -5.48 4.96
N LEU A 141 -14.98 -6.71 5.27
CA LEU A 141 -14.46 -7.91 4.62
C LEU A 141 -15.58 -8.75 3.99
N ALA A 142 -15.38 -9.15 2.74
CA ALA A 142 -16.12 -10.23 2.08
C ALA A 142 -15.15 -11.36 1.72
N ARG A 143 -15.53 -12.59 2.09
CA ARG A 143 -14.84 -13.83 1.68
C ARG A 143 -15.70 -14.54 0.63
N LEU A 144 -15.09 -14.90 -0.49
CA LEU A 144 -15.75 -15.49 -1.66
C LEU A 144 -15.51 -17.00 -1.78
#